data_AF-A0A443J7I1-F1
#
_entry.id   AF-A0A443J7I1-F1
#
_cell.length_a   1.000
_cell.length_b   1.000
_cell.length_c   1.000
_cell.angle_alpha   90.00
_cell.angle_beta   90.00
_cell.angle_gamma   90.00
#
_symmetry.space_group_name_H-M   'P 1'
#
loop_
_entity.id
_entity.type
_entity.pdbx_description
1 polymer ?
#
loop_
_entity_poly.entity_id
_entity_poly.type
_entity_poly.pdbx_seq_one_letter_code
_entity_poly.pdbx_strand_id
1 'polypeptide(L)'
;MIANSLATPEDISPINLDWTLIELLAWIGADDSRCHDERLRSILDAIDRGAPSVAGRTVVLVRSLAVRVVAEPALGGMRIRDVLWTTAAADGGAQRVLVAV
;
A
#
# COMPACT_ATOMS: atom_id res chain seq x y z
N MET A 1 -37.83 -19.26 0.67
CA MET A 1 -36.60 -19.92 0.20
C MET A 1 -35.52 -18.84 0.20
N ILE A 2 -34.64 -18.85 1.21
CA ILE A 2 -33.64 -17.80 1.45
C ILE A 2 -32.44 -17.99 0.51
N ALA A 3 -32.28 -17.13 -0.48
CA ALA A 3 -31.04 -17.06 -1.25
C ALA A 3 -30.07 -16.14 -0.50
N ASN A 4 -29.20 -16.80 0.27
CA ASN A 4 -28.02 -16.25 0.92
C ASN A 4 -27.13 -15.56 -0.14
N SER A 5 -27.10 -14.23 -0.16
CA SER A 5 -26.19 -13.42 -0.97
C SER A 5 -24.75 -13.63 -0.50
N LEU A 6 -24.11 -14.68 -1.02
CA LEU A 6 -22.67 -14.84 -0.96
C LEU A 6 -22.08 -13.79 -1.90
N ALA A 7 -21.63 -12.66 -1.35
CA ALA A 7 -20.62 -11.86 -2.03
C ALA A 7 -19.52 -12.82 -2.50
N THR A 8 -19.29 -12.91 -3.80
CA THR A 8 -18.21 -13.73 -4.34
C THR A 8 -16.89 -13.17 -3.79
N PRO A 9 -15.87 -14.01 -3.51
CA PRO A 9 -14.55 -13.53 -3.08
C PRO A 9 -13.83 -12.66 -4.13
N GLU A 10 -14.48 -12.40 -5.27
CA GLU A 10 -14.03 -11.53 -6.36
C GLU A 10 -14.28 -10.04 -6.07
N ASP A 11 -14.97 -9.71 -4.98
CA ASP A 11 -15.27 -8.33 -4.56
C ASP A 11 -14.15 -7.69 -3.70
N ILE A 12 -13.00 -8.35 -3.55
CA ILE A 12 -11.85 -7.83 -2.79
C ILE A 12 -10.86 -7.13 -3.72
N SER A 13 -11.20 -5.91 -4.13
CA SER A 13 -10.33 -4.85 -4.70
C SER A 13 -9.55 -5.16 -6.00
N PRO A 14 -9.36 -4.16 -6.88
CA PRO A 14 -8.66 -4.33 -8.18
C PRO A 14 -7.14 -4.57 -8.06
N ILE A 15 -6.62 -4.86 -6.87
CA ILE A 15 -5.19 -4.93 -6.56
C ILE A 15 -4.83 -6.37 -6.21
N ASN A 16 -3.91 -6.96 -6.97
CA ASN A 16 -3.41 -8.30 -6.70
C ASN A 16 -2.22 -8.23 -5.73
N LEU A 17 -2.33 -8.87 -4.56
CA LEU A 17 -1.29 -8.89 -3.53
C LEU A 17 -0.02 -9.67 -3.93
N ASP A 18 -0.05 -10.42 -5.05
CA ASP A 18 1.16 -11.00 -5.65
C ASP A 18 1.98 -10.01 -6.47
N TRP A 19 1.39 -8.88 -6.87
CA TRP A 19 2.08 -7.86 -7.63
C TRP A 19 3.25 -7.29 -6.84
N THR A 20 4.28 -6.93 -7.59
CA THR A 20 5.39 -6.14 -7.09
C THR A 20 4.99 -4.66 -6.93
N LEU A 21 5.74 -3.90 -6.12
CA LEU A 21 5.51 -2.46 -5.99
C LEU A 21 5.65 -1.73 -7.34
N ILE A 22 6.54 -2.19 -8.22
CA ILE A 22 6.70 -1.58 -9.55
C ILE A 22 5.49 -1.83 -10.46
N GLU A 23 4.89 -3.02 -10.39
CA GLU A 23 3.67 -3.35 -11.16
C GLU A 23 2.47 -2.56 -10.64
N LEU A 24 2.37 -2.37 -9.32
CA LEU A 24 1.35 -1.50 -8.73
C LEU A 24 1.49 -0.07 -9.24
N LEU A 25 2.70 0.50 -9.20
CA LEU A 25 2.97 1.86 -9.68
C LEU A 25 2.68 2.00 -11.18
N ALA A 26 3.05 1.01 -12.00
CA ALA A 26 2.74 1.00 -13.42
C ALA A 26 1.23 0.94 -13.68
N TRP A 27 0.49 0.12 -12.93
CA TRP A 27 -0.97 0.01 -13.05
C TRP A 27 -1.69 1.30 -12.63
N ILE A 28 -1.20 1.99 -11.59
CA ILE A 28 -1.71 3.30 -11.18
C ILE A 28 -1.37 4.36 -12.23
N GLY A 29 -0.12 4.41 -12.71
CA GLY A 29 0.34 5.40 -13.69
C GLY A 29 -0.28 5.24 -15.08
N ALA A 30 -0.87 4.07 -15.39
CA ALA A 30 -1.58 3.83 -16.63
C ALA A 30 -2.93 4.55 -16.74
N ASP A 31 -3.52 5.00 -15.62
CA ASP A 31 -4.80 5.71 -15.60
C ASP A 31 -4.79 6.82 -14.55
N ASP A 32 -4.89 8.07 -14.98
CA ASP A 32 -4.83 9.24 -14.10
C ASP A 32 -5.92 9.20 -13.00
N SER A 33 -7.09 8.62 -13.29
CA SER A 33 -8.17 8.47 -12.31
C SER A 33 -7.73 7.61 -11.12
N ARG A 34 -6.88 6.60 -11.35
CA ARG A 34 -6.33 5.74 -10.27
C ARG A 34 -5.34 6.49 -9.40
N CYS A 35 -4.61 7.45 -9.95
CA CYS A 35 -3.71 8.31 -9.18
C CYS A 35 -4.49 9.16 -8.15
N HIS A 36 -5.75 9.48 -8.47
CA HIS A 36 -6.67 10.26 -7.64
C HIS A 36 -7.65 9.40 -6.82
N ASP A 37 -7.63 8.07 -6.97
CA ASP A 37 -8.60 7.19 -6.33
C ASP A 37 -8.36 7.10 -4.81
N GLU A 38 -9.31 7.59 -4.02
CA GLU A 38 -9.21 7.59 -2.56
C GLU A 38 -9.36 6.18 -1.96
N ARG A 39 -9.93 5.22 -2.68
CA ARG A 39 -9.99 3.81 -2.23
C ARG A 39 -8.60 3.21 -2.08
N LEU A 40 -7.63 3.66 -2.91
CA LEU A 40 -6.24 3.20 -2.86
C LEU A 40 -5.44 3.82 -1.73
N ARG A 41 -5.95 4.88 -1.09
CA ARG A 41 -5.24 5.61 -0.04
C ARG A 41 -4.81 4.70 1.11
N SER A 42 -5.72 3.89 1.63
CA SER A 42 -5.45 3.06 2.82
C SER A 42 -4.38 2.00 2.57
N ILE A 43 -4.35 1.40 1.37
CA ILE A 43 -3.33 0.40 1.03
C ILE A 43 -1.98 1.04 0.72
N LEU A 44 -1.96 2.19 0.04
CA LEU A 44 -0.73 2.93 -0.22
C LEU A 44 -0.12 3.46 1.09
N ASP A 45 -0.93 3.96 2.02
CA ASP A 45 -0.48 4.36 3.35
C ASP A 45 0.09 3.16 4.14
N ALA A 46 -0.58 2.00 4.08
CA ALA A 46 -0.09 0.77 4.70
C ALA A 46 1.26 0.30 4.12
N ILE A 47 1.49 0.49 2.81
CA ILE A 47 2.76 0.18 2.14
C ILE A 47 3.84 1.21 2.50
N ASP A 48 3.48 2.49 2.61
CA ASP A 48 4.42 3.59 2.79
C ASP A 48 4.78 3.90 4.26
N ARG A 49 4.25 3.15 5.25
CA ARG A 49 4.46 3.39 6.71
C ARG A 49 5.91 3.55 7.20
N GLY A 50 6.92 3.21 6.39
CA GLY A 50 8.33 3.49 6.67
C GLY A 50 8.78 4.94 6.40
N ALA A 51 7.96 5.76 5.75
CA ALA A 51 8.21 7.18 5.51
C ALA A 51 7.32 8.04 6.42
N PRO A 52 7.74 9.27 6.79
CA PRO A 52 6.86 10.19 7.51
C PRO A 52 5.61 10.43 6.66
N SER A 53 4.50 9.80 7.08
CA SER A 53 3.19 9.91 6.44
C SER A 53 2.79 11.38 6.44
N VAL A 54 3.00 12.03 5.29
CA VAL A 54 2.38 13.33 5.03
C VAL A 54 0.94 12.97 4.75
N ALA A 55 0.02 13.37 5.63
CA ALA A 55 -1.41 13.26 5.40
C ALA A 55 -1.78 14.00 4.10
N GLY A 56 -1.62 13.33 2.97
CA GLY A 56 -1.61 13.90 1.63
C GLY A 56 -2.42 13.03 0.68
N ARG A 57 -2.88 13.62 -0.44
CA ARG A 57 -3.75 12.94 -1.44
C ARG A 57 -3.09 11.66 -1.99
N THR A 58 -3.88 10.72 -2.52
CA THR A 58 -3.39 9.47 -3.15
C THR A 58 -2.19 9.69 -4.05
N VAL A 59 -2.23 10.72 -4.93
CA VAL A 59 -1.13 11.14 -5.80
C VAL A 59 0.20 11.36 -5.05
N VAL A 60 0.15 11.96 -3.87
CA VAL A 60 1.35 12.24 -3.04
C VAL A 60 1.96 10.93 -2.55
N LEU A 61 1.12 9.99 -2.09
CA LEU A 61 1.58 8.67 -1.65
C LEU A 61 2.18 7.87 -2.81
N VAL A 62 1.54 7.88 -3.98
CA VAL A 62 2.06 7.25 -5.21
C VAL A 62 3.42 7.84 -5.58
N ARG A 63 3.55 9.17 -5.53
CA ARG A 63 4.81 9.87 -5.87
C ARG A 63 5.91 9.57 -4.85
N SER A 64 5.61 9.58 -3.56
CA SER A 64 6.56 9.20 -2.51
C SER A 64 7.05 7.77 -2.68
N LEU A 65 6.13 6.84 -2.93
CA LEU A 65 6.46 5.43 -3.16
C LEU A 65 7.33 5.27 -4.41
N ALA A 66 7.00 5.94 -5.51
CA ALA A 66 7.80 5.92 -6.73
C ALA A 66 9.22 6.47 -6.50
N VAL A 67 9.36 7.57 -5.78
CA VAL A 67 10.68 8.13 -5.41
C VAL A 67 11.50 7.14 -4.58
N ARG A 68 10.87 6.44 -3.62
CA ARG A 68 11.53 5.42 -2.82
C ARG A 68 11.97 4.22 -3.66
N VAL A 69 11.13 3.74 -4.57
CA VAL A 69 11.49 2.65 -5.50
C VAL A 69 12.64 3.06 -6.43
N VAL A 70 12.68 4.33 -6.86
CA VAL A 70 13.81 4.85 -7.65
C VAL A 70 15.10 4.93 -6.82
N ALA A 71 15.01 5.36 -5.56
CA ALA A 71 16.16 5.42 -4.65
C ALA A 71 16.65 4.03 -4.22
N GLU A 72 15.74 3.08 -4.06
CA GLU A 72 15.98 1.72 -3.59
C GLU A 72 15.26 0.71 -4.51
N PRO A 73 15.88 0.31 -5.64
CA PRO A 73 15.24 -0.55 -6.64
C PRO A 73 14.87 -1.94 -6.11
N ALA A 74 15.52 -2.40 -5.02
CA ALA A 74 15.16 -3.64 -4.34
C ALA A 74 13.73 -3.61 -3.77
N LEU A 75 13.24 -2.44 -3.33
CA LEU A 75 11.85 -2.26 -2.90
C LEU A 75 10.87 -2.50 -4.05
N GLY A 76 11.22 -2.05 -5.25
CA GLY A 76 10.39 -2.20 -6.45
C GLY A 76 10.04 -3.65 -6.77
N GLY A 77 10.92 -4.60 -6.44
CA GLY A 77 10.71 -6.04 -6.63
C GLY A 77 9.98 -6.75 -5.48
N MET A 78 9.72 -6.06 -4.36
CA MET A 78 8.98 -6.66 -3.25
C MET A 78 7.50 -6.81 -3.60
N ARG A 79 6.92 -7.93 -3.19
CA ARG A 79 5.48 -8.18 -3.34
C ARG A 79 4.69 -7.37 -2.31
N ILE A 80 3.53 -6.86 -2.71
CA ILE A 80 2.63 -6.10 -1.83
C ILE A 80 2.33 -6.89 -0.54
N ARG A 81 2.04 -8.19 -0.63
CA ARG A 81 1.81 -9.05 0.54
C ARG A 81 2.96 -9.07 1.54
N ASP A 82 4.20 -9.02 1.05
CA ASP A 82 5.41 -9.19 1.86
C ASP A 82 5.71 -7.89 2.63
N VAL A 83 5.52 -6.75 1.96
CA VAL A 83 5.58 -5.42 2.57
C VAL A 83 4.50 -5.26 3.64
N LEU A 84 3.26 -5.67 3.32
CA LEU A 84 2.14 -5.62 4.28
C LEU A 84 2.35 -6.56 5.47
N TRP A 85 2.95 -7.73 5.26
CA TRP A 85 3.30 -8.66 6.34
C TRP A 85 4.43 -8.12 7.23
N THR A 86 5.45 -7.52 6.62
CA THR A 86 6.57 -6.89 7.33
C THR A 86 6.11 -5.72 8.19
N THR A 87 5.22 -4.85 7.67
CA THR A 87 4.67 -3.77 8.49
C THR A 87 3.76 -4.27 9.59
N ALA A 88 3.01 -5.37 9.39
CA ALA A 88 2.18 -5.97 10.44
C ALA A 88 3.05 -6.56 11.56
N ALA A 89 4.18 -7.19 11.22
CA ALA A 89 5.16 -7.67 12.19
C ALA A 89 5.84 -6.53 12.96
N ALA A 90 6.08 -5.38 12.31
CA ALA A 90 6.64 -4.19 12.95
C ALA A 90 5.66 -3.52 13.92
N ASP A 91 4.34 -3.52 13.61
CA ASP A 91 3.29 -2.92 14.44
C ASP A 91 3.12 -3.66 15.79
N GLY A 92 3.38 -4.97 15.83
CA GLY A 92 3.43 -5.74 17.09
C GLY A 92 4.64 -5.42 17.99
N GLY A 93 5.64 -4.72 17.46
CA GLY A 93 6.88 -4.34 18.17
C GLY A 93 7.02 -2.85 18.48
N ALA A 94 6.16 -1.98 17.93
CA ALA A 94 6.27 -0.52 18.07
C ALA A 94 5.64 0.04 19.37
N GLN A 95 5.74 -0.70 20.47
CA GLN A 95 5.50 -0.16 21.81
C GLN A 95 6.82 -0.24 22.60
N ARG A 96 7.69 0.76 22.39
CA ARG A 96 8.89 1.16 23.17
C ARG A 96 9.78 2.01 22.23
N VAL A 97 10.18 3.25 22.49
CA VAL A 97 10.49 3.96 23.72
C VAL A 97 10.39 5.46 23.38
N LEU A 98 9.58 6.23 24.11
CA LEU A 98 9.81 7.67 24.25
C LEU A 98 10.64 7.82 25.52
N VAL A 99 11.94 8.01 25.34
CA VAL A 99 12.86 8.30 26.44
C VAL A 99 12.53 9.71 26.94
N ALA A 100 12.29 9.83 28.24
CA ALA A 100 12.21 11.12 28.92
C ALA A 100 13.58 11.81 28.85
N VAL A 101 13.57 13.13 28.58
CA VAL A 101 14.64 14.05 28.97
C VAL A 101 14.02 15.23 29.71
#